data_AF-A0A172Y465-F1
#
_entry.id   AF-A0A172Y465-F1
#
_cell.length_a   1.000
_cell.length_b   1.000
_cell.length_c   1.000
_cell.angle_alpha   90.00
_cell.angle_beta   90.00
_cell.angle_gamma   90.00
#
_symmetry.space_group_name_H-M   'P 1'
#
loop_
_entity.id
_entity.type
_entity.pdbx_description
1 polymer ?
#
loop_
_entity_poly.entity_id
_entity_poly.type
_entity_poly.pdbx_seq_one_letter_code
_entity_poly.pdbx_strand_id
1 'polypeptide(L)'
;MTRYKGMSSKQVLDANDLAELDDIYRRLQRLHGQLNPVSCQRFPLMAASATVKAAWTDLSGAGSSWSYPYEGMARAIARSKSVLGPPDSTTG
;
A
#
# COMPACT_ATOMS: atom_id res chain seq x y z
N MET A 1 17.13 14.31 -34.76
CA MET A 1 16.01 14.20 -33.81
C MET A 1 15.94 15.45 -32.97
N THR A 2 14.94 16.31 -33.21
CA THR A 2 14.72 17.55 -32.48
C THR A 2 14.10 17.22 -31.13
N ARG A 3 14.80 17.50 -30.01
CA ARG A 3 14.24 17.29 -28.66
C ARG A 3 13.08 18.26 -28.43
N TYR A 4 11.92 17.75 -28.02
CA TYR A 4 10.78 18.60 -27.67
C TYR A 4 11.02 19.28 -26.31
N LYS A 5 10.57 20.52 -26.17
CA LYS A 5 10.70 21.30 -24.93
C LYS A 5 9.88 20.62 -23.83
N GLY A 6 10.55 20.11 -22.79
CA GLY A 6 9.94 19.33 -21.71
C GLY A 6 10.35 17.85 -21.65
N MET A 7 11.16 17.39 -22.60
CA MET A 7 11.70 16.02 -22.57
C MET A 7 12.72 15.89 -21.43
N SER A 8 12.36 15.17 -20.37
CA SER A 8 13.29 14.84 -19.28
C SER A 8 14.47 14.05 -19.84
N SER A 9 15.70 14.39 -19.44
CA SER A 9 16.89 13.61 -19.79
C SER A 9 17.02 12.32 -18.99
N LYS A 10 16.15 12.11 -17.99
CA LYS A 10 16.14 10.92 -17.14
C LYS A 10 15.55 9.75 -17.93
N GLN A 11 16.40 8.75 -18.23
CA GLN A 11 16.01 7.58 -19.04
C GLN A 11 15.56 6.37 -18.21
N VAL A 12 16.01 6.29 -16.95
CA VAL A 12 15.76 5.16 -16.06
C VAL A 12 15.40 5.70 -14.68
N LEU A 13 14.45 5.03 -14.01
CA LEU A 13 14.12 5.33 -12.63
C LEU A 13 15.18 4.76 -11.69
N ASP A 14 15.59 5.55 -10.72
CA ASP A 14 16.57 5.17 -9.72
C ASP A 14 15.91 4.81 -8.37
N ALA A 15 16.73 4.43 -7.40
CA ALA A 15 16.25 4.08 -6.06
C ALA A 15 15.55 5.24 -5.34
N ASN A 16 15.88 6.49 -5.66
CA ASN A 16 15.24 7.65 -5.06
C ASN A 16 13.82 7.83 -5.61
N ASP A 17 13.60 7.58 -6.91
CA ASP A 17 12.24 7.60 -7.49
C ASP A 17 11.34 6.54 -6.86
N LEU A 18 11.89 5.35 -6.57
CA LEU A 18 11.16 4.30 -5.87
C LEU A 18 10.85 4.69 -4.41
N ALA A 19 11.76 5.42 -3.74
CA ALA A 19 11.51 5.96 -2.41
C ALA A 19 10.43 7.05 -2.43
N GLU A 20 10.37 7.89 -3.47
CA GLU A 20 9.31 8.88 -3.63
C GLU A 20 7.93 8.22 -3.78
N LEU A 21 7.84 7.11 -4.51
CA LEU A 21 6.61 6.32 -4.60
C LEU A 21 6.21 5.73 -3.22
N ASP A 22 7.17 5.28 -2.40
CA ASP A 22 6.92 4.85 -1.00
C ASP A 22 6.31 5.98 -0.18
N ASP A 23 6.92 7.16 -0.24
CA ASP A 23 6.47 8.34 0.49
C ASP A 23 5.07 8.81 0.07
N ILE A 24 4.78 8.81 -1.24
CA ILE A 24 3.45 9.17 -1.77
C ILE A 24 2.40 8.20 -1.22
N TYR A 25 2.65 6.89 -1.27
CA TYR A 25 1.72 5.91 -0.73
C TYR A 25 1.48 6.13 0.76
N ARG A 26 2.54 6.35 1.56
CA ARG A 26 2.39 6.63 3.01
C ARG A 26 1.55 7.88 3.27
N ARG A 27 1.72 8.93 2.47
CA ARG A 27 0.91 10.16 2.57
C ARG A 27 -0.56 9.88 2.24
N LEU A 28 -0.83 9.13 1.17
CA LEU A 28 -2.19 8.73 0.79
C LEU A 28 -2.86 7.90 1.90
N GLN A 29 -2.12 6.99 2.54
CA GLN A 29 -2.64 6.20 3.66
C GLN A 29 -2.96 7.05 4.88
N ARG A 30 -2.12 8.05 5.22
CA ARG A 30 -2.41 8.98 6.31
C ARG A 30 -3.68 9.79 6.03
N LEU A 31 -3.82 10.32 4.80
CA LEU A 31 -5.02 11.06 4.39
C LEU A 31 -6.26 10.17 4.47
N HIS A 32 -6.19 8.94 3.96
CA HIS A 32 -7.29 7.99 4.02
C HIS A 32 -7.66 7.61 5.48
N GLY A 33 -6.69 7.47 6.37
CA GLY A 33 -6.89 7.18 7.79
C GLY A 33 -7.53 8.33 8.59
N GLN A 34 -7.30 9.57 8.16
CA GLN A 34 -7.87 10.78 8.79
C GLN A 34 -9.29 11.10 8.33
N LEU A 35 -9.75 10.53 7.20
CA LEU A 35 -11.08 10.78 6.68
C LEU A 35 -12.17 10.05 7.46
N ASN A 36 -13.31 10.71 7.64
CA ASN A 36 -14.53 10.09 8.15
C ASN A 36 -14.90 8.86 7.28
N PRO A 37 -15.24 7.69 7.89
CA PRO A 37 -15.62 6.47 7.17
C PRO A 37 -16.69 6.64 6.07
N VAL A 38 -17.61 7.59 6.19
CA VAL A 38 -18.65 7.84 5.19
C VAL A 38 -18.26 8.87 4.12
N SER A 39 -17.03 9.40 4.15
CA SER A 39 -16.58 10.38 3.17
C SER A 39 -16.45 9.77 1.77
N CYS A 40 -17.08 10.42 0.78
CA CYS A 40 -17.00 10.03 -0.63
C CYS A 40 -15.57 10.09 -1.19
N GLN A 41 -14.66 10.84 -0.55
CA GLN A 41 -13.27 10.99 -0.96
C GLN A 41 -12.41 9.76 -0.63
N ARG A 42 -12.91 8.82 0.19
CA ARG A 42 -12.20 7.58 0.53
C ARG A 42 -11.93 6.71 -0.69
N PHE A 43 -12.92 6.55 -1.57
CA PHE A 43 -12.81 5.70 -2.76
C PHE A 43 -11.72 6.19 -3.73
N PRO A 44 -11.68 7.50 -4.12
CA PRO A 44 -10.58 8.04 -4.90
C PRO A 44 -9.19 7.84 -4.26
N LEU A 45 -9.06 8.06 -2.94
CA LEU A 45 -7.79 7.87 -2.23
C LEU A 45 -7.36 6.41 -2.18
N MET A 46 -8.31 5.49 -2.02
CA MET A 46 -8.06 4.05 -2.06
C MET A 46 -7.57 3.62 -3.44
N ALA A 47 -8.23 4.08 -4.51
CA ALA A 47 -7.83 3.82 -5.89
C ALA A 47 -6.43 4.37 -6.18
N ALA A 48 -6.15 5.62 -5.82
CA ALA A 48 -4.83 6.21 -5.98
C ALA A 48 -3.75 5.44 -5.23
N SER A 49 -4.03 5.02 -3.99
CA SER A 49 -3.10 4.20 -3.19
C SER A 49 -2.82 2.85 -3.83
N ALA A 50 -3.84 2.21 -4.42
CA ALA A 50 -3.69 0.94 -5.12
C ALA A 50 -2.83 1.10 -6.38
N THR A 51 -3.04 2.15 -7.16
CA THR A 51 -2.25 2.44 -8.37
C THR A 51 -0.77 2.72 -8.03
N VAL A 52 -0.49 3.52 -7.00
CA VAL A 52 0.90 3.80 -6.57
C VAL A 52 1.58 2.53 -6.08
N LYS A 53 0.86 1.69 -5.33
CA LYS A 53 1.36 0.39 -4.88
C LYS A 53 1.68 -0.53 -6.06
N ALA A 54 0.79 -0.63 -7.05
CA ALA A 54 1.01 -1.44 -8.24
C ALA A 54 2.24 -0.96 -9.02
N ALA A 55 2.33 0.36 -9.28
CA ALA A 55 3.46 0.96 -9.96
C ALA A 55 4.78 0.69 -9.24
N TRP A 56 4.83 0.86 -7.92
CA TRP A 56 6.03 0.54 -7.15
C TRP A 56 6.40 -0.94 -7.21
N THR A 57 5.41 -1.85 -7.19
CA THR A 57 5.62 -3.30 -7.27
C THR A 57 6.23 -3.69 -8.63
N ASP A 58 5.66 -3.16 -9.72
CA ASP A 58 6.13 -3.43 -11.08
C ASP A 58 7.55 -2.87 -11.32
N LEU A 59 7.85 -1.69 -10.77
CA LEU A 59 9.14 -1.02 -10.96
C LEU A 59 10.25 -1.54 -10.05
N SER A 60 9.92 -1.98 -8.83
CA SER A 60 10.91 -2.50 -7.86
C SER A 60 11.31 -3.95 -8.13
N GLY A 61 10.53 -4.69 -8.92
CA GLY A 61 10.74 -6.12 -9.14
C GLY A 61 10.43 -7.01 -7.92
N ALA A 62 9.89 -6.43 -6.85
CA ALA A 62 9.50 -7.17 -5.64
C ALA A 62 8.15 -7.87 -5.87
N GLY A 63 8.17 -9.16 -6.19
CA GLY A 63 6.96 -9.95 -6.50
C GLY A 63 5.93 -10.08 -5.37
N SER A 64 6.20 -9.61 -4.15
CA SER A 64 5.31 -9.51 -2.98
C SER A 64 6.05 -8.68 -1.91
N SER A 65 5.50 -7.90 -0.98
CA SER A 65 4.13 -7.70 -0.49
C SER A 65 4.10 -6.37 0.28
N TRP A 66 3.48 -5.34 -0.28
CA TRP A 66 2.92 -4.27 0.54
C TRP A 66 1.54 -4.73 1.00
N SER A 67 1.30 -4.91 2.29
CA SER A 67 -0.07 -5.19 2.76
C SER A 67 -0.81 -3.87 2.91
N TYR A 68 -1.95 -3.72 2.24
CA TYR A 68 -2.81 -2.55 2.45
C TYR A 68 -3.22 -2.53 3.94
N PRO A 69 -3.31 -1.38 4.64
CA PRO A 69 -3.55 -1.38 6.08
C PRO A 69 -4.84 -2.10 6.47
N TYR A 70 -5.89 -2.08 5.64
CA TYR A 70 -7.08 -2.91 5.86
C TYR A 70 -6.80 -4.42 5.75
N GLU A 71 -5.97 -4.85 4.80
CA GLU A 71 -5.59 -6.27 4.65
C GLU A 71 -4.63 -6.72 5.75
N GLY A 72 -3.69 -5.86 6.16
CA GLY A 72 -2.79 -6.12 7.28
C GLY A 72 -3.53 -6.14 8.62
N MET A 73 -4.50 -5.24 8.82
CA MET A 73 -5.36 -5.21 9.99
C MET A 73 -6.35 -6.38 10.00
N ALA A 74 -6.95 -6.73 8.85
CA ALA A 74 -7.80 -7.93 8.73
C ALA A 74 -7.01 -9.22 8.99
N ARG A 75 -5.78 -9.33 8.49
CA ARG A 75 -4.88 -10.47 8.80
C ARG A 75 -4.45 -10.48 10.28
N ALA A 76 -4.16 -9.31 10.86
CA ALA A 76 -3.82 -9.21 12.28
C ALA A 76 -5.01 -9.56 13.19
N ILE A 77 -6.23 -9.13 12.85
CA ILE A 77 -7.47 -9.48 13.55
C ILE A 77 -7.79 -10.97 13.37
N ALA A 78 -7.61 -11.54 12.18
CA ALA A 78 -7.79 -12.97 11.95
C ALA A 78 -6.81 -13.80 12.78
N ARG A 79 -5.54 -13.37 12.86
CA ARG A 79 -4.52 -14.00 13.68
C ARG A 79 -4.75 -13.85 15.17
N SER A 80 -5.28 -12.72 15.64
CA SER A 80 -5.63 -12.56 17.06
C SER A 80 -6.83 -13.42 17.46
N LYS A 81 -7.81 -13.59 16.57
CA LYS A 81 -8.94 -14.52 16.77
C LYS A 81 -8.51 -15.98 16.81
N SER A 82 -7.53 -16.41 16.02
CA SER A 82 -7.03 -17.79 16.04
C SER A 82 -6.22 -18.13 17.30
N VAL A 83 -5.64 -17.13 17.98
CA VAL A 83 -4.87 -17.31 19.23
C VAL A 83 -5.78 -17.41 20.46
N LEU A 84 -7.05 -16.97 20.36
CA LEU A 84 -8.05 -17.00 21.44
C LEU A 84 -8.95 -18.25 21.42
N GLY A 85 -8.58 -19.31 20.68
CA GLY A 85 -9.23 -20.61 20.84
C GLY A 85 -8.94 -21.17 22.25
N PRO A 86 -9.95 -21.60 23.02
CA PRO A 86 -9.72 -22.10 24.37
C PRO A 86 -8.85 -23.37 24.32
N PRO A 87 -7.95 -23.60 25.29
CA PRO A 87 -7.27 -24.88 25.39
C PRO A 87 -8.32 -25.95 25.73
N ASP A 88 -8.48 -26.92 24.84
CA ASP A 88 -9.27 -28.13 25.07
C ASP A 88 -8.81 -28.79 26.37
N SER A 89 -9.59 -28.57 27.42
CA SER A 89 -9.46 -29.27 28.69
C SER A 89 -10.39 -30.47 28.66
N THR A 90 -10.01 -31.53 27.94
CA THR A 90 -10.58 -32.87 28.15
C THR A 90 -9.62 -33.95 27.67
N THR A 91 -8.82 -34.49 28.58
CA THR A 91 -8.59 -35.95 28.62
C THR A 91 -8.20 -36.32 30.05
N GLY A 92 -9.02 -37.19 30.64
CA GLY A 92 -8.84 -37.72 32.00
C GLY A 92 -7.89 -38.91 32.05
#